data_AF-A0A3P1XZA2-F1
#
_entry.id   AF-A0A3P1XZA2-F1
#
_cell.length_a   1.000
_cell.length_b   1.000
_cell.length_c   1.000
_cell.angle_alpha   90.00
_cell.angle_beta   90.00
_cell.angle_gamma   90.00
#
_symmetry.space_group_name_H-M   'P 1'
#
loop_
_entity.id
_entity.type
_entity.pdbx_description
1 polymer ?
#
loop_
_entity_poly.entity_id
_entity_poly.type
_entity_poly.pdbx_seq_one_letter_code
_entity_poly.pdbx_strand_id
1 'polypeptide(L)'
;MPKMKRPATPQEEMLVTQQIYQGPLPPPKVLESYDKIRPGTAQEIVELAQEAQKHYIFMDRQEVRREFWSLTFSFIIGLVGQLGSIAITLAGFYMAYFYIKAGEPTLGYWIAGSATVICGYLIWWKVQETKKDKG
;
A
#
# COMPACT_ATOMS: atom_id res chain seq x y z
N MET A 1 41.89 -12.92 61.48
CA MET A 1 42.58 -13.22 60.20
C MET A 1 41.96 -12.38 59.10
N PRO A 2 42.67 -11.38 58.53
CA PRO A 2 42.15 -10.53 57.46
C PRO A 2 42.37 -11.18 56.08
N LYS A 3 41.36 -11.08 55.20
CA LYS A 3 41.31 -11.72 53.88
C LYS A 3 42.24 -10.99 52.89
N MET A 4 43.18 -11.73 52.28
CA MET A 4 44.02 -11.23 51.18
C MET A 4 43.18 -10.91 49.94
N LYS A 5 43.21 -9.66 49.49
CA LYS A 5 42.72 -9.20 48.19
C LYS A 5 43.69 -9.71 47.11
N ARG A 6 43.22 -10.62 46.24
CA ARG A 6 43.97 -11.06 45.05
C ARG A 6 44.09 -9.89 44.06
N PRO A 7 45.27 -9.65 43.46
CA PRO A 7 45.43 -8.59 42.47
C PRO A 7 44.67 -8.96 41.19
N ALA A 8 43.84 -8.03 40.72
CA ALA A 8 43.12 -8.17 39.46
C ALA A 8 44.11 -8.02 38.30
N THR A 9 44.23 -9.06 37.48
CA THR A 9 44.95 -9.02 36.21
C THR A 9 44.28 -8.02 35.27
N PRO A 10 45.03 -7.13 34.59
CA PRO A 10 44.46 -6.29 33.54
C PRO A 10 43.93 -7.20 32.43
N GLN A 11 42.61 -7.26 32.29
CA GLN A 11 41.97 -7.89 31.15
C GLN A 11 42.19 -6.94 29.97
N GLU A 12 43.07 -7.31 29.03
CA GLU A 12 43.17 -6.63 27.74
C GLU A 12 41.84 -6.79 27.03
N GLU A 13 41.05 -5.71 27.08
CA GLU A 13 39.77 -5.60 26.40
C GLU A 13 40.04 -5.51 24.89
N MET A 14 40.03 -6.66 24.23
CA MET A 14 40.27 -6.78 22.79
C MET A 14 39.09 -6.15 22.03
N LEU A 15 39.26 -4.89 21.64
CA LEU A 15 38.22 -4.09 20.99
C LEU A 15 38.09 -4.49 19.51
N VAL A 16 37.14 -5.38 19.21
CA VAL A 16 36.84 -5.80 17.83
C VAL A 16 36.04 -4.69 17.14
N THR A 17 36.68 -3.97 16.21
CA THR A 17 35.99 -2.99 15.36
C THR A 17 35.33 -3.71 14.18
N GLN A 18 34.01 -3.87 14.22
CA GLN A 18 33.23 -4.35 13.06
C GLN A 18 32.86 -3.16 12.18
N GLN A 19 33.28 -3.18 10.91
CA GLN A 19 32.85 -2.20 9.91
C GLN A 19 31.60 -2.72 9.21
N ILE A 20 30.43 -2.18 9.59
CA ILE A 20 29.16 -2.43 8.91
C ILE A 20 29.04 -1.37 7.82
N TYR A 21 28.99 -1.80 6.57
CA TYR A 21 28.76 -0.90 5.44
C TYR A 21 27.36 -1.13 4.87
N GLN A 22 26.64 -0.04 4.61
CA GLN A 22 25.31 -0.05 4.04
C GLN A 22 25.32 0.76 2.74
N GLY A 23 25.13 0.08 1.63
CA GLY A 23 25.10 0.67 0.30
C GLY A 23 25.32 -0.38 -0.78
N PRO A 24 24.95 -0.09 -2.03
CA PRO A 24 25.01 -1.06 -3.13
C PRO A 24 26.46 -1.39 -3.56
N LEU A 25 27.43 -0.59 -3.12
CA LEU A 25 28.84 -0.69 -3.51
C LEU A 25 29.75 -0.71 -2.29
N PRO A 26 30.73 -1.63 -2.18
CA PRO A 26 31.70 -1.62 -1.09
C PRO A 26 32.52 -0.32 -1.07
N PRO A 27 33.17 0.02 0.06
CA PRO A 27 34.09 1.16 0.11
C PRO A 27 35.20 1.03 -0.95
N PRO A 28 35.71 2.14 -1.53
CA PRO A 28 36.73 2.11 -2.58
C PRO A 28 37.99 1.30 -2.21
N LYS A 29 38.43 1.40 -0.94
CA LYS A 29 39.58 0.65 -0.41
C LYS A 29 39.35 -0.87 -0.42
N VAL A 30 38.11 -1.31 -0.22
CA VAL A 30 37.74 -2.74 -0.23
C VAL A 30 37.56 -3.23 -1.68
N LEU A 31 36.96 -2.41 -2.56
CA LEU A 31 36.89 -2.68 -3.99
C LEU A 31 38.27 -2.89 -4.62
N GLU A 32 39.24 -2.03 -4.30
CA GLU A 32 40.63 -2.17 -4.75
C GLU A 32 41.28 -3.47 -4.24
N SER A 33 40.88 -3.93 -3.06
CA SER A 33 41.35 -5.19 -2.48
C SER A 33 40.83 -6.40 -3.26
N TYR A 34 39.59 -6.35 -3.74
CA TYR A 34 39.02 -7.40 -4.60
C TYR A 34 39.70 -7.46 -5.96
N ASP A 35 40.04 -6.30 -6.54
CA ASP A 35 40.74 -6.22 -7.82
C ASP A 35 42.18 -6.77 -7.75
N LYS A 36 42.83 -6.63 -6.59
CA LYS A 36 44.15 -7.23 -6.31
C LYS A 36 44.11 -8.76 -6.21
N ILE A 37 42.97 -9.35 -5.84
CA ILE A 37 42.79 -10.81 -5.77
C ILE A 37 42.55 -11.37 -7.17
N ARG A 38 41.67 -10.73 -7.93
CA ARG A 38 41.39 -11.07 -9.33
C ARG A 38 41.17 -9.77 -10.11
N PRO A 39 42.04 -9.46 -11.10
CA PRO A 39 41.89 -8.24 -11.88
C PRO A 39 40.57 -8.26 -12.64
N GLY A 40 39.82 -7.16 -12.57
CA GLY A 40 38.49 -7.00 -13.17
C GLY A 40 37.31 -7.24 -12.22
N THR A 41 37.54 -7.80 -11.02
CA THR A 41 36.46 -8.09 -10.06
C THR A 41 35.82 -6.81 -9.51
N ALA A 42 36.56 -5.72 -9.36
CA ALA A 42 35.95 -4.45 -8.97
C ALA A 42 34.93 -3.96 -10.01
N GLN A 43 35.20 -4.18 -11.30
CA GLN A 43 34.28 -3.81 -12.37
C GLN A 43 33.04 -4.72 -12.41
N GLU A 44 33.21 -6.04 -12.25
CA GLU A 44 32.10 -7.00 -12.14
C GLU A 44 31.15 -6.61 -10.97
N ILE A 45 31.69 -6.20 -9.82
CA ILE A 45 30.89 -5.77 -8.67
C ILE A 45 30.13 -4.47 -8.96
N VAL A 46 30.76 -3.52 -9.66
CA VAL A 46 30.12 -2.25 -10.04
C VAL A 46 28.99 -2.49 -11.04
N GLU A 47 29.20 -3.35 -12.04
CA GLU A 47 28.18 -3.71 -13.02
C GLU A 47 27.00 -4.42 -12.35
N LEU A 48 27.26 -5.35 -11.43
CA LEU A 48 26.23 -6.01 -10.64
C LEU A 48 25.40 -5.02 -9.81
N ALA A 49 26.06 -4.06 -9.15
CA ALA A 49 25.39 -3.03 -8.37
C ALA A 49 24.50 -2.11 -9.24
N GLN A 50 24.97 -1.76 -10.45
CA GLN A 50 24.19 -0.99 -11.41
C GLN A 50 22.98 -1.76 -11.93
N GLU A 51 23.13 -3.06 -12.20
CA GLU A 51 22.02 -3.91 -12.64
C GLU A 51 20.96 -4.07 -11.55
N ALA A 52 21.38 -4.31 -10.31
CA ALA A 52 20.48 -4.33 -9.16
C ALA A 52 19.74 -3.00 -8.99
N GLN A 53 20.44 -1.86 -9.11
CA GLN A 53 19.82 -0.54 -9.03
C GLN A 53 18.77 -0.32 -10.13
N LYS A 54 19.07 -0.71 -11.38
CA LYS A 54 18.10 -0.65 -12.49
C LYS A 54 16.87 -1.50 -12.20
N HIS A 55 17.07 -2.69 -11.62
CA HIS A 55 15.98 -3.58 -11.24
C HIS A 55 15.09 -2.95 -10.15
N TYR A 56 15.68 -2.37 -9.10
CA TYR A 56 14.92 -1.68 -8.05
C TYR A 56 14.13 -0.49 -8.61
N ILE A 57 14.74 0.34 -9.47
CA ILE A 57 14.04 1.45 -10.12
C ILE A 57 12.88 0.96 -10.99
N PHE A 58 13.06 -0.17 -11.68
CA PHE A 58 12.02 -0.76 -12.51
C PHE A 58 10.85 -1.29 -11.66
N MET A 59 11.13 -1.94 -10.53
CA MET A 59 10.11 -2.40 -9.59
C MET A 59 9.35 -1.22 -8.98
N ASP A 60 10.05 -0.20 -8.51
CA ASP A 60 9.47 1.01 -7.92
C ASP A 60 8.53 1.71 -8.92
N ARG A 61 8.92 1.83 -10.19
CA ARG A 61 8.04 2.36 -11.25
C ARG A 61 6.78 1.52 -11.46
N GLN A 62 6.89 0.20 -11.34
CA GLN A 62 5.72 -0.68 -11.47
C GLN A 62 4.78 -0.58 -10.27
N GLU A 63 5.33 -0.48 -9.07
CA GLU A 63 4.55 -0.31 -7.84
C GLU A 63 3.80 1.02 -7.85
N VAL A 64 4.49 2.13 -8.13
CA VAL A 64 3.86 3.44 -8.31
C VAL A 64 2.76 3.39 -9.35
N ARG A 65 3.00 2.75 -10.50
CA ARG A 65 1.98 2.58 -11.53
C ARG A 65 0.78 1.77 -11.02
N ARG A 66 0.99 0.68 -10.28
CA ARG A 66 -0.11 -0.10 -9.71
C ARG A 66 -0.92 0.68 -8.69
N GLU A 67 -0.28 1.48 -7.85
CA GLU A 67 -0.97 2.36 -6.90
C GLU A 67 -1.83 3.41 -7.60
N PHE A 68 -1.32 4.05 -8.66
CA PHE A 68 -2.14 4.97 -9.45
C PHE A 68 -3.34 4.28 -10.10
N TRP A 69 -3.18 3.05 -10.59
CA TRP A 69 -4.28 2.28 -11.17
C TRP A 69 -5.30 1.82 -10.12
N SER A 70 -4.89 1.43 -8.92
CA SER A 70 -5.83 1.04 -7.85
C SER A 70 -6.61 2.25 -7.33
N LEU A 71 -5.96 3.39 -7.14
CA LEU A 71 -6.59 4.64 -6.71
C LEU A 71 -7.64 5.12 -7.72
N THR A 72 -7.29 5.12 -9.00
CA THR A 72 -8.21 5.55 -10.07
C THR A 72 -9.41 4.61 -10.21
N PHE A 73 -9.19 3.29 -10.14
CA PHE A 73 -10.28 2.31 -10.25
C PHE A 73 -11.28 2.42 -9.09
N SER A 74 -10.77 2.53 -7.85
CA SER A 74 -11.62 2.71 -6.67
C SER A 74 -12.40 4.03 -6.71
N PHE A 75 -11.79 5.10 -7.21
CA PHE A 75 -12.47 6.39 -7.36
C PHE A 75 -13.60 6.31 -8.40
N ILE A 76 -13.35 5.70 -9.56
CA ILE A 76 -14.36 5.55 -10.62
C ILE A 76 -15.53 4.67 -10.15
N ILE A 77 -15.26 3.52 -9.51
CA ILE A 77 -16.31 2.66 -8.95
C ILE A 77 -17.09 3.37 -7.84
N GLY A 78 -16.40 4.17 -7.02
CA GLY A 78 -17.00 5.05 -6.02
C GLY A 78 -18.04 5.97 -6.66
N LEU A 79 -17.61 6.77 -7.64
CA LEU A 79 -18.44 7.75 -8.35
C LEU A 79 -19.60 7.09 -9.10
N VAL A 80 -19.37 6.02 -9.85
CA VAL A 80 -20.43 5.32 -10.61
C VAL A 80 -21.49 4.78 -9.67
N GLY A 81 -21.09 4.18 -8.54
CA GLY A 81 -22.04 3.69 -7.55
C GLY A 81 -22.87 4.80 -6.92
N GLN A 82 -22.28 5.97 -6.67
CA GLN A 82 -22.98 7.11 -6.08
C GLN A 82 -23.91 7.81 -7.07
N LEU A 83 -23.50 7.94 -8.33
CA LEU A 83 -24.38 8.44 -9.39
C LEU A 83 -25.54 7.48 -9.67
N GLY A 84 -25.27 6.16 -9.67
CA GLY A 84 -26.28 5.13 -9.84
C GLY A 84 -27.34 5.15 -8.75
N SER A 85 -26.95 5.27 -7.47
CA SER A 85 -27.90 5.33 -6.36
C SER A 85 -28.78 6.57 -6.40
N ILE A 86 -28.21 7.73 -6.77
CA ILE A 86 -28.95 8.97 -6.97
C ILE A 86 -29.95 8.82 -8.13
N ALA A 87 -29.51 8.24 -9.25
CA ALA A 87 -30.37 8.02 -10.43
C ALA A 87 -31.56 7.10 -10.12
N ILE A 88 -31.33 5.99 -9.41
CA ILE A 88 -32.39 5.05 -8.99
C ILE A 88 -33.39 5.76 -8.06
N THR A 89 -32.89 6.58 -7.13
CA THR A 89 -33.72 7.33 -6.20
C THR A 89 -34.60 8.34 -6.95
N LEU A 90 -34.01 9.12 -7.86
CA LEU A 90 -34.74 10.10 -8.68
C LEU A 90 -35.78 9.43 -9.59
N ALA A 91 -35.45 8.29 -10.20
CA ALA A 91 -36.40 7.52 -11.01
C ALA A 91 -37.59 7.00 -10.17
N GLY A 92 -37.34 6.53 -8.95
CA GLY A 92 -38.38 6.12 -8.00
C GLY A 92 -39.30 7.26 -7.61
N PHE A 93 -38.76 8.44 -7.31
CA PHE A 93 -39.55 9.64 -7.02
C PHE A 93 -40.35 10.14 -8.22
N TYR A 94 -39.77 10.10 -9.43
CA TYR A 94 -40.45 10.48 -10.67
C TYR A 94 -41.63 9.55 -10.97
N MET A 95 -41.43 8.24 -10.84
CA MET A 95 -42.50 7.24 -10.95
C MET A 95 -43.59 7.48 -9.92
N ALA A 96 -43.23 7.69 -8.64
CA ALA A 96 -44.21 7.96 -7.59
C ALA A 96 -45.05 9.22 -7.89
N TYR A 97 -44.43 10.29 -8.39
CA TYR A 97 -45.13 11.50 -8.83
C TYR A 97 -46.14 11.23 -9.95
N PHE A 98 -45.77 10.41 -10.94
CA PHE A 98 -46.65 10.02 -12.04
C PHE A 98 -47.87 9.23 -11.55
N TYR A 99 -47.66 8.25 -10.66
CA TYR A 99 -48.74 7.43 -10.09
C TYR A 99 -49.71 8.22 -9.19
N ILE A 100 -49.21 9.22 -8.45
CA ILE A 100 -50.07 10.11 -7.64
C ILE A 100 -50.98 10.95 -8.56
N LYS A 101 -50.47 11.42 -9.71
CA LYS A 101 -51.32 12.10 -10.71
C LYS A 101 -52.32 11.17 -11.40
N ALA A 102 -52.01 9.88 -11.51
CA ALA A 102 -52.89 8.89 -12.13
C ALA A 102 -54.07 8.44 -11.23
N GLY A 103 -54.14 8.90 -9.98
CA GLY A 103 -55.31 8.72 -9.10
C GLY A 103 -55.22 7.55 -8.11
N GLU A 104 -54.12 6.80 -8.06
CA GLU A 104 -53.89 5.74 -7.06
C GLU A 104 -52.72 6.08 -6.12
N PRO A 105 -52.93 6.94 -5.11
CA PRO A 105 -51.87 7.45 -4.23
C PRO A 105 -51.23 6.36 -3.33
N THR A 106 -51.95 5.25 -3.11
CA THR A 106 -51.46 4.10 -2.33
C THR A 106 -50.27 3.42 -3.00
N LEU A 107 -50.29 3.22 -4.32
CA LEU A 107 -49.20 2.57 -5.05
C LEU A 107 -47.93 3.43 -5.10
N GLY A 108 -48.09 4.76 -5.23
CA GLY A 108 -46.96 5.69 -5.21
C GLY A 108 -46.16 5.63 -3.92
N TYR A 109 -46.82 5.44 -2.78
CA TYR A 109 -46.17 5.36 -1.47
C TYR A 109 -45.36 4.06 -1.29
N TRP A 110 -45.89 2.91 -1.73
CA TRP A 110 -45.17 1.62 -1.67
C TRP A 110 -43.92 1.60 -2.57
N ILE A 111 -44.01 2.20 -3.76
CA ILE A 111 -42.88 2.27 -4.71
C ILE A 111 -41.79 3.22 -4.18
N ALA A 112 -42.17 4.41 -3.67
CA ALA A 112 -41.20 5.35 -3.11
C ALA A 112 -40.52 4.80 -1.84
N GLY A 113 -41.28 4.14 -0.98
CA GLY A 113 -40.76 3.52 0.24
C GLY A 113 -39.79 2.38 -0.05
N SER A 114 -40.14 1.46 -0.95
CA SER A 114 -39.27 0.33 -1.32
C SER A 114 -37.97 0.77 -2.02
N ALA A 115 -38.04 1.77 -2.92
CA ALA A 115 -36.86 2.32 -3.57
C ALA A 115 -35.86 2.94 -2.58
N THR A 116 -36.35 3.60 -1.53
CA THR A 116 -35.50 4.22 -0.50
C THR A 116 -34.78 3.16 0.35
N VAL A 117 -35.47 2.07 0.70
CA VAL A 117 -34.88 0.95 1.46
C VAL A 117 -33.80 0.25 0.66
N ILE A 118 -34.04 0.01 -0.64
CA ILE A 118 -33.04 -0.60 -1.54
C ILE A 118 -31.81 0.30 -1.65
N CYS A 119 -32.01 1.61 -1.83
CA CYS A 119 -30.91 2.57 -1.90
C CYS A 119 -30.08 2.59 -0.60
N GLY A 120 -30.75 2.62 0.56
CA GLY A 120 -30.11 2.55 1.87
C GLY A 120 -29.32 1.25 2.08
N TYR A 121 -29.87 0.10 1.68
CA TYR A 121 -29.19 -1.19 1.77
C TYR A 121 -27.94 -1.23 0.89
N LEU A 122 -28.00 -0.73 -0.35
CA LEU A 122 -26.84 -0.72 -1.25
C LEU A 122 -25.70 0.17 -0.73
N ILE A 123 -26.02 1.31 -0.13
CA ILE A 123 -25.02 2.18 0.51
C ILE A 123 -24.39 1.48 1.72
N TRP A 124 -25.22 0.89 2.59
CA TRP A 124 -24.73 0.16 3.76
C TRP A 124 -23.85 -1.04 3.38
N TRP A 125 -24.28 -1.83 2.38
CA TRP A 125 -23.53 -2.97 1.87
C TRP A 125 -22.17 -2.54 1.30
N LYS A 126 -22.11 -1.47 0.49
CA LYS A 126 -20.86 -0.92 -0.03
C LYS A 126 -19.93 -0.41 1.08
N VAL A 127 -20.48 0.23 2.12
CA VAL A 127 -19.70 0.67 3.30
C VAL A 127 -19.08 -0.54 4.02
N GLN A 128 -19.79 -1.67 4.13
CA GLN A 128 -19.24 -2.88 4.74
C GLN A 128 -18.08 -3.47 3.91
N GLU A 129 -18.19 -3.50 2.59
CA GLU A 129 -17.11 -3.99 1.72
C GLU A 129 -15.83 -3.15 1.87
N THR A 130 -15.95 -1.82 1.92
CA THR A 130 -14.78 -0.95 2.12
C THR A 130 -14.11 -1.11 3.48
N LYS A 131 -14.82 -1.61 4.51
CA LYS A 131 -14.22 -1.92 5.82
C LYS A 131 -13.47 -3.24 5.81
N LYS A 132 -13.97 -4.22 5.05
CA LYS A 132 -13.37 -5.56 4.94
C LYS A 132 -12.04 -5.56 4.18
N ASP A 133 -11.85 -4.61 3.26
CA ASP A 133 -10.58 -4.44 2.51
C ASP A 133 -9.46 -3.75 3.34
N LYS A 134 -9.81 -3.17 4.50
CA LYS A 134 -8.87 -2.42 5.35
C LYS A 134 -8.45 -3.14 6.63
N GLY A 135 -9.00 -4.33 6.92
CA GLY A 135 -8.73 -5.12 8.12
C GLY A 135 -8.15 -6.48 7.78
#